data_AF-A0A847E449-F1
#
_entry.id   AF-A0A847E449-F1
#
_cell.length_a   1.000
_cell.length_b   1.000
_cell.length_c   1.000
_cell.angle_alpha   90.00
_cell.angle_beta   90.00
_cell.angle_gamma   90.00
#
_symmetry.space_group_name_H-M   'P 1'
#
loop_
_entity.id
_entity.type
_entity.pdbx_description
1 polymer ?
#
loop_
_entity_poly.entity_id
_entity_poly.type
_entity_poly.pdbx_seq_one_letter_code
_entity_poly.pdbx_strand_id
1 'polypeptide(L)'
;MFEIFKKKPPKQVFRLVGNRRTFRSPEEIQKINKDEADSAFTRYKKEIIDALLLSYGFHKYKTRAYVRLNRIGLLEYIDLQKERYGSKTFCVNIAVKPLYCESKILDFSLRERLGTLISGKDVWWD
;
A
#
# COMPACT_ATOMS: atom_id res chain seq x y z
N MET A 1 12.75 -15.36 40.10
CA MET A 1 13.74 -14.92 39.11
C MET A 1 13.51 -15.76 37.86
N PHE A 2 12.84 -15.22 36.83
CA PHE A 2 12.65 -15.89 35.54
C PHE A 2 12.97 -14.89 34.44
N GLU A 3 14.17 -15.02 33.88
CA GLU A 3 14.61 -14.28 32.70
C GLU A 3 13.85 -14.79 31.47
N ILE A 4 12.69 -14.22 31.20
CA ILE A 4 12.01 -14.36 29.92
C ILE A 4 12.54 -13.27 29.00
N PHE A 5 13.83 -13.32 28.66
CA PHE A 5 14.34 -12.62 27.49
C PHE A 5 13.73 -13.29 26.26
N LYS A 6 12.49 -12.91 25.94
CA LYS A 6 11.90 -13.13 24.63
C LYS A 6 12.89 -12.54 23.63
N LYS A 7 13.62 -13.40 22.92
CA LYS A 7 14.43 -13.00 21.76
C LYS A 7 13.56 -12.07 20.94
N LYS A 8 13.95 -10.79 20.82
CA LYS A 8 13.28 -9.86 19.90
C LYS A 8 13.27 -10.58 18.55
N PRO A 9 12.10 -10.77 17.91
CA PRO A 9 12.07 -11.36 16.59
C PRO A 9 13.04 -10.56 15.71
N PRO A 10 13.81 -11.23 14.84
CA PRO A 10 14.76 -10.55 13.98
C PRO A 10 14.01 -9.40 13.30
N LYS A 11 14.57 -8.20 13.40
CA LYS A 11 13.96 -6.99 12.83
C LYS A 11 13.71 -7.31 11.36
N GLN A 12 12.44 -7.48 11.00
CA GLN A 12 12.07 -7.88 9.65
C GLN A 12 12.42 -6.68 8.76
N VAL A 13 13.62 -6.70 8.18
CA VAL A 13 14.06 -5.64 7.28
C VAL A 13 13.23 -5.83 6.02
N PHE A 14 12.27 -4.94 5.80
CA PHE A 14 11.60 -4.92 4.53
C PHE A 14 12.67 -4.77 3.44
N ARG A 15 12.71 -5.75 2.55
CA ARG A 15 13.46 -5.66 1.30
C ARG A 15 12.44 -5.44 0.21
N LEU A 16 12.62 -4.40 -0.59
CA LEU A 16 11.84 -4.21 -1.79
C LEU A 16 12.12 -5.41 -2.71
N VAL A 17 11.18 -6.34 -2.79
CA VAL A 17 11.23 -7.47 -3.73
C VAL A 17 10.33 -7.09 -4.91
N GLY A 18 10.93 -6.38 -5.87
CA GLY A 18 10.38 -6.23 -7.21
C GLY A 18 11.14 -7.13 -8.17
N ASN A 19 10.70 -7.21 -9.43
CA ASN A 19 11.38 -8.00 -10.46
C ASN A 19 12.83 -7.52 -10.76
N ARG A 20 13.31 -6.43 -10.14
CA ARG A 20 14.65 -5.85 -10.31
C ARG A 20 15.20 -5.27 -9.00
N ARG A 21 16.53 -5.17 -8.89
CA ARG A 21 17.27 -4.56 -7.76
C ARG A 21 17.09 -3.03 -7.68
N THR A 22 16.59 -2.40 -8.73
CA THR A 22 16.42 -0.94 -8.86
C THR A 22 15.10 -0.64 -9.57
N PHE A 23 14.50 0.52 -9.27
CA PHE A 23 13.38 1.08 -10.01
C PHE A 23 13.75 1.26 -11.49
N ARG A 24 12.75 1.15 -12.39
CA ARG A 24 12.94 1.50 -13.80
C ARG A 24 13.41 2.94 -13.95
N SER A 25 14.33 3.19 -14.87
CA SER A 25 14.72 4.57 -15.21
C SER A 25 13.55 5.31 -15.90
N PRO A 26 13.55 6.66 -15.92
CA PRO A 26 12.54 7.42 -16.65
C PRO A 26 12.38 6.99 -18.12
N GLU A 27 13.49 6.65 -18.77
CA GLU A 27 13.52 6.17 -20.16
C GLU A 27 12.86 4.79 -20.30
N GLU A 28 13.05 3.90 -19.33
CA GLU A 28 12.39 2.60 -19.28
C GLU A 28 10.89 2.74 -19.04
N ILE A 29 10.48 3.63 -18.13
CA ILE A 29 9.06 3.92 -17.87
C ILE A 29 8.38 4.44 -19.14
N GLN A 30 9.04 5.32 -19.90
CA GLN A 30 8.48 5.83 -21.16
C GLN A 30 8.18 4.73 -22.17
N LYS A 31 9.00 3.66 -22.22
CA LYS A 31 8.83 2.51 -23.11
C LYS A 31 7.69 1.57 -22.73
N ILE A 32 7.17 1.65 -21.49
CA ILE A 32 6.05 0.80 -21.06
C ILE A 32 4.80 1.12 -21.88
N ASN A 33 4.15 0.08 -22.42
CA ASN A 33 2.82 0.20 -22.99
C ASN A 33 1.81 0.45 -21.87
N LYS A 34 1.09 1.58 -21.96
CA LYS A 34 0.13 2.00 -20.93
C LYS A 34 -1.02 1.01 -20.78
N ASP A 35 -1.56 0.50 -21.88
CA ASP A 35 -2.76 -0.35 -21.87
C ASP A 35 -2.44 -1.74 -21.32
N GLU A 36 -1.25 -2.25 -21.62
CA GLU A 36 -0.73 -3.49 -21.04
C GLU A 36 -0.51 -3.34 -19.53
N ALA A 37 0.08 -2.21 -19.09
CA ALA A 37 0.26 -1.92 -17.66
C ALA A 37 -1.08 -1.77 -16.93
N ASP A 38 -2.07 -1.12 -17.55
CA ASP A 38 -3.43 -1.00 -17.03
C ASP A 38 -4.13 -2.36 -16.88
N SER A 39 -4.00 -3.21 -17.89
CA SER A 39 -4.56 -4.56 -17.92
C SER A 39 -3.92 -5.44 -16.86
N ALA A 40 -2.58 -5.42 -16.76
CA ALA A 40 -1.82 -6.14 -15.75
C ALA A 40 -2.21 -5.69 -14.34
N PHE A 41 -2.26 -4.38 -14.08
CA PHE A 41 -2.68 -3.83 -12.80
C PHE A 41 -4.08 -4.32 -12.43
N THR A 42 -5.03 -4.22 -13.35
CA THR A 42 -6.43 -4.62 -13.09
C THR A 42 -6.55 -6.10 -12.78
N ARG A 43 -5.82 -6.94 -13.53
CA ARG A 43 -5.77 -8.38 -13.33
C ARG A 43 -5.19 -8.74 -11.97
N TYR A 44 -3.96 -8.31 -11.67
CA TYR A 44 -3.28 -8.68 -10.42
C TYR A 44 -3.90 -8.04 -9.18
N LYS A 45 -4.48 -6.84 -9.31
CA LYS A 45 -5.31 -6.28 -8.25
C LYS A 45 -6.44 -7.22 -7.89
N LYS A 46 -7.16 -7.78 -8.88
CA LYS A 46 -8.29 -8.69 -8.61
C LYS A 46 -7.81 -10.06 -8.10
N GLU A 47 -6.82 -10.64 -8.75
CA GLU A 47 -6.36 -12.00 -8.46
C GLU A 47 -5.59 -12.09 -7.14
N ILE A 48 -4.80 -11.07 -6.80
CA ILE A 48 -3.89 -11.10 -5.66
C ILE A 48 -4.37 -10.15 -4.56
N ILE A 49 -4.51 -8.86 -4.85
CA ILE A 49 -4.74 -7.85 -3.80
C ILE A 49 -6.15 -7.93 -3.22
N ASP A 50 -7.19 -8.02 -4.05
CA ASP A 50 -8.58 -8.18 -3.62
C ASP A 50 -8.69 -9.47 -2.79
N ALA A 51 -8.19 -10.60 -3.31
CA ALA A 51 -8.22 -11.89 -2.60
C ALA A 51 -7.53 -11.81 -1.22
N LEU A 52 -6.32 -11.24 -1.17
CA LEU A 52 -5.56 -11.08 0.05
C LEU A 52 -6.30 -10.19 1.06
N LEU A 53 -6.61 -8.94 0.71
CA LEU A 53 -7.17 -7.98 1.66
C LEU A 53 -8.55 -8.40 2.17
N LEU A 54 -9.39 -8.98 1.31
CA LEU A 54 -10.68 -9.54 1.72
C LEU A 54 -10.50 -10.69 2.73
N SER A 55 -9.48 -11.56 2.56
CA SER A 55 -9.18 -12.62 3.53
C SER A 55 -8.73 -12.08 4.90
N TYR A 56 -8.17 -10.87 4.95
CA TYR A 56 -7.86 -10.16 6.19
C TYR A 56 -9.05 -9.36 6.75
N GLY A 57 -10.25 -9.48 6.17
CA GLY A 57 -11.45 -8.80 6.65
C GLY A 57 -11.53 -7.32 6.26
N PHE A 58 -10.77 -6.89 5.25
CA PHE A 58 -11.04 -5.59 4.62
C PHE A 58 -12.28 -5.68 3.75
N HIS A 59 -12.96 -4.55 3.60
CA HIS A 59 -14.03 -4.34 2.65
C HIS A 59 -13.54 -3.42 1.54
N LYS A 60 -13.96 -3.69 0.30
CA LYS A 60 -13.64 -2.82 -0.83
C LYS A 60 -14.45 -1.54 -0.75
N TYR A 61 -13.76 -0.41 -0.86
CA TYR A 61 -14.34 0.93 -0.92
C TYR A 61 -13.89 1.60 -2.21
N LYS A 62 -14.83 2.00 -3.06
CA LYS A 62 -14.53 2.48 -4.44
C LYS A 62 -13.71 1.45 -5.23
N THR A 63 -13.16 1.85 -6.37
CA THR A 63 -12.49 0.94 -7.30
C THR A 63 -11.18 0.37 -6.74
N ARG A 64 -10.42 1.16 -5.97
CA ARG A 64 -9.02 0.90 -5.60
C ARG A 64 -8.69 1.09 -4.11
N ALA A 65 -9.70 1.31 -3.26
CA ALA A 65 -9.49 1.44 -1.84
C ALA A 65 -10.13 0.30 -1.04
N TYR A 66 -9.62 0.10 0.16
CA TYR A 66 -9.99 -0.97 1.07
C TYR A 66 -10.02 -0.41 2.47
N VAL A 67 -11.05 -0.78 3.22
CA VAL A 67 -11.27 -0.28 4.58
C VAL A 67 -11.59 -1.42 5.53
N ARG A 68 -11.11 -1.31 6.76
CA ARG A 68 -11.45 -2.24 7.84
C ARG A 68 -11.56 -1.47 9.14
N LEU A 69 -12.56 -1.81 9.96
CA LEU A 69 -12.56 -1.43 11.36
C LEU A 69 -11.87 -2.54 12.16
N ASN A 70 -10.75 -2.23 12.80
CA ASN A 70 -10.03 -3.23 13.58
C ASN A 70 -10.65 -3.40 14.99
N ARG A 71 -10.15 -4.38 15.74
CA ARG A 71 -10.71 -4.80 17.04
C ARG A 71 -10.66 -3.73 18.14
N ILE A 72 -9.81 -2.72 17.98
CA ILE A 72 -9.66 -1.61 18.93
C ILE A 72 -10.38 -0.33 18.46
N GLY A 73 -11.22 -0.43 17.42
CA GLY A 73 -12.03 0.69 16.94
C GLY A 73 -11.29 1.68 16.04
N LEU A 74 -10.15 1.30 15.45
CA LEU A 74 -9.45 2.12 14.45
C LEU A 74 -9.87 1.73 13.03
N LEU A 75 -10.17 2.74 12.23
CA LEU A 75 -10.34 2.63 10.79
C LEU A 75 -8.97 2.50 10.13
N GLU A 76 -8.76 1.37 9.48
CA GLU A 76 -7.63 1.09 8.60
C GLU A 76 -8.06 1.30 7.16
N TYR A 77 -7.25 2.01 6.40
CA TYR A 77 -7.51 2.36 5.01
C TYR A 77 -6.28 2.08 4.16
N ILE A 78 -6.48 1.43 3.02
CA ILE A 78 -5.45 1.16 2.01
C ILE A 78 -5.99 1.63 0.66
N ASP A 79 -5.20 2.38 -0.10
CA ASP A 79 -5.57 2.84 -1.46
C ASP A 79 -4.45 2.63 -2.46
N LEU A 80 -4.80 2.07 -3.61
CA LEU A 80 -3.90 1.87 -4.74
C LEU A 80 -4.01 3.07 -5.68
N GLN A 81 -3.16 4.07 -5.48
CA GLN A 81 -3.15 5.29 -6.27
C GLN A 81 -2.29 5.11 -7.52
N LYS A 82 -2.90 5.24 -8.70
CA LYS A 82 -2.16 5.29 -9.97
C LYS A 82 -1.66 6.71 -10.24
N GLU A 83 -0.63 6.82 -11.09
CA GLU A 83 -0.15 8.10 -11.57
C GLU A 83 -1.26 8.86 -12.34
N ARG A 84 -1.18 10.20 -12.38
CA ARG A 84 -2.29 11.06 -12.82
C ARG A 84 -2.62 10.98 -14.32
N TYR A 85 -1.63 10.61 -15.16
CA TYR A 85 -1.73 10.68 -16.62
C TYR A 85 -1.26 9.41 -17.36
N GLY A 86 -0.67 8.47 -16.63
CA GLY A 86 -0.31 7.16 -17.13
C GLY A 86 -0.80 6.11 -16.13
N SER A 87 -0.59 4.86 -16.46
CA SER A 87 -1.00 3.75 -15.63
C SER A 87 0.15 2.78 -15.43
N LYS A 88 1.36 3.30 -15.64
CA LYS A 88 2.62 2.57 -15.69
C LYS A 88 3.16 2.32 -14.31
N THR A 89 2.80 3.22 -13.38
CA THR A 89 3.16 3.09 -11.98
C THR A 89 1.98 3.36 -11.06
N PHE A 90 2.06 2.83 -9.84
CA PHE A 90 1.12 3.09 -8.76
C PHE A 90 1.85 3.16 -7.42
N CYS A 91 1.26 3.84 -6.44
CA CYS A 91 1.69 3.81 -5.06
C CYS A 91 0.60 3.23 -4.15
N VAL A 92 1.01 2.73 -2.98
CA VAL A 92 0.11 2.23 -1.95
C VAL A 92 0.07 3.25 -0.83
N ASN A 93 -1.08 3.88 -0.69
CA ASN A 93 -1.40 4.80 0.37
C ASN A 93 -1.99 4.03 1.55
N ILE A 94 -1.58 4.36 2.77
CA ILE A 94 -2.16 3.77 3.98
C ILE A 94 -2.58 4.84 4.98
N ALA A 95 -3.58 4.53 5.80
CA ALA A 95 -3.95 5.33 6.96
C ALA A 95 -4.56 4.46 8.06
N VAL A 96 -4.28 4.80 9.32
CA VAL A 96 -4.92 4.22 10.50
C VAL A 96 -5.42 5.36 11.37
N LYS A 97 -6.73 5.44 11.61
CA LYS A 97 -7.36 6.59 12.28
C LYS A 97 -8.46 6.14 13.25
N PRO A 98 -8.64 6.82 14.40
CA PRO A 98 -9.80 6.59 15.26
C PRO A 98 -11.09 7.03 14.55
N LEU A 99 -12.19 6.30 14.73
CA LEU A 99 -13.51 6.67 14.18
C LEU A 99 -14.11 7.91 14.83
N TYR A 100 -13.85 8.11 16.13
CA TYR A 100 -14.59 9.05 16.99
C TYR A 100 -13.71 10.14 17.61
N CYS A 101 -12.53 10.40 17.06
CA CYS A 101 -11.80 11.60 17.48
C CYS A 101 -12.37 12.77 16.70
N GLU A 102 -13.01 13.70 17.41
CA GLU A 102 -13.52 14.96 16.87
C GLU A 102 -12.33 15.76 16.33
N SER A 103 -11.99 15.50 15.07
CA SER A 103 -10.96 16.24 14.39
C SER A 103 -11.60 17.47 13.76
N LYS A 104 -11.15 18.67 14.14
CA LYS A 104 -11.53 19.93 13.47
C LYS A 104 -11.24 19.91 11.96
N ILE A 105 -10.43 18.95 11.50
CA ILE A 105 -10.11 18.70 10.11
C ILE A 105 -10.22 17.20 9.89
N LEU A 106 -11.22 16.72 9.15
CA LEU A 106 -11.22 15.37 8.59
C LEU A 106 -10.05 15.27 7.60
N ASP A 107 -8.84 15.08 8.13
CA ASP A 107 -7.66 14.97 7.31
C ASP A 107 -7.67 13.56 6.72
N PHE A 108 -8.33 13.38 5.57
CA PHE A 108 -8.23 12.16 4.76
C PHE A 108 -6.92 12.12 3.96
N SER A 109 -5.98 13.04 4.20
CA SER A 109 -4.71 12.98 3.50
C SER A 109 -4.08 11.62 3.77
N LEU A 110 -3.86 10.94 2.66
CA LEU A 110 -3.08 9.73 2.52
C LEU A 110 -1.61 10.10 2.63
N ARG A 111 -1.25 10.77 3.74
CA ARG A 111 0.09 11.32 3.94
C ARG A 111 1.14 10.23 4.00
N GLU A 112 0.75 9.02 4.40
CA GLU A 112 1.67 7.91 4.55
C GLU A 112 1.58 6.97 3.36
N ARG A 113 2.53 7.14 2.43
CA ARG A 113 2.80 6.16 1.40
C ARG A 113 3.57 5.01 2.02
N LEU A 114 3.11 3.79 1.76
CA LEU A 114 3.72 2.55 2.24
C LEU A 114 5.22 2.51 1.90
N GLY A 115 5.59 3.00 0.72
CA GLY A 115 6.97 3.11 0.26
C GLY A 115 7.85 3.94 1.19
N THR A 116 7.35 5.10 1.61
CA THR A 116 8.05 6.02 2.51
C THR A 116 8.23 5.40 3.88
N LEU A 117 7.20 4.76 4.43
CA LEU A 117 7.27 4.09 5.74
C LEU A 117 8.32 2.98 5.77
N ILE A 118 8.42 2.27 4.66
CA ILE A 118 9.25 1.09 4.54
C ILE A 118 10.70 1.43 4.24
N SER A 119 10.93 2.43 3.37
CA SER A 119 12.25 2.71 2.79
C SER A 119 12.77 4.12 3.06
N GLY A 120 11.96 4.98 3.67
CA GLY A 120 12.24 6.41 3.82
C GLY A 120 12.14 7.20 2.51
N LYS A 121 11.70 6.57 1.41
CA LYS A 121 11.63 7.18 0.08
C LYS A 121 10.23 7.08 -0.50
N ASP A 122 9.85 8.08 -1.29
CA ASP A 122 8.62 8.03 -2.07
C ASP A 122 8.76 7.01 -3.21
N VAL A 123 8.07 5.89 -3.10
CA VAL A 123 8.17 4.75 -4.02
C VAL A 123 6.89 4.60 -4.83
N TRP A 124 7.08 4.48 -6.14
CA TRP A 124 6.07 4.10 -7.11
C TRP A 124 6.45 2.73 -7.69
N TRP A 125 5.52 1.78 -7.60
CA TRP A 125 5.65 0.42 -8.11
C TRP A 125 5.21 0.36 -9.56
N ASP A 126 5.86 -0.54 -10.28
CA ASP A 126 5.75 -0.86 -11.70
C ASP A 126 4.64 -1.87 -12.04
#